data_AF-A0A3P3D247-F1
#
_entry.id   AF-A0A3P3D247-F1
#
_cell.length_a   1.000
_cell.length_b   1.000
_cell.length_c   1.000
_cell.angle_alpha   90.00
_cell.angle_beta   90.00
_cell.angle_gamma   90.00
#
_symmetry.space_group_name_H-M   'P 1'
#
loop_
_entity.id
_entity.type
_entity.pdbx_description
1 polymer ?
#
loop_
_entity_poly.entity_id
_entity_poly.type
_entity_poly.pdbx_seq_one_letter_code
_entity_poly.pdbx_strand_id
1 'polypeptide(L)'
;MITPVQSLKECCYSFSPNPSDSHARYPRMQLGRPLDLSGLTTALCVEEAGAWHLYNPETHIPPAKAAVLDVYGQIIACDAPHKMPLDPRLLRLLVDAAAALHGEKTRAIGWQILGVKPNRGRALLSKDLTDLEWPIWHAALNFGLGHSRFEHPDEYFGRS
;
A
#
# COMPACT_ATOMS: atom_id res chain seq x y z
N MET A 1 -28.74 -39.04 22.62
CA MET A 1 -29.15 -37.62 22.53
C MET A 1 -28.02 -36.88 21.87
N ILE A 2 -28.19 -36.53 20.60
CA ILE A 2 -27.17 -35.92 19.72
C ILE A 2 -27.74 -34.56 19.32
N THR A 3 -27.08 -33.47 19.71
CA THR A 3 -27.38 -32.11 19.27
C THR A 3 -26.71 -31.86 17.91
N PRO A 4 -27.42 -31.31 16.91
CA PRO A 4 -26.81 -30.96 15.63
C PRO A 4 -26.21 -29.55 15.63
N VAL A 5 -25.13 -29.45 14.86
CA VAL A 5 -24.35 -28.27 14.50
C VAL A 5 -25.23 -27.20 13.85
N GLN A 6 -25.22 -25.97 14.37
CA GLN A 6 -25.84 -24.82 13.70
C GLN A 6 -24.84 -24.17 12.72
N SER A 7 -25.32 -24.12 11.48
CA SER A 7 -24.70 -23.61 10.27
C SER A 7 -24.55 -22.09 10.30
N LEU A 8 -23.35 -21.61 9.98
CA LEU A 8 -23.01 -20.23 9.65
C LEU A 8 -23.73 -19.82 8.36
N LYS A 9 -24.81 -19.05 8.48
CA LYS A 9 -25.43 -18.35 7.34
C LYS A 9 -25.04 -16.87 7.37
N GLU A 10 -24.12 -16.54 6.46
CA GLU A 10 -24.15 -15.37 5.58
C GLU A 10 -24.90 -14.13 6.09
N CYS A 11 -24.19 -13.21 6.75
CA CYS A 11 -24.60 -11.81 6.79
C CYS A 11 -24.12 -11.09 5.53
N CYS A 12 -24.81 -11.32 4.41
CA CYS A 12 -24.74 -10.43 3.26
C CYS A 12 -25.51 -9.14 3.61
N TYR A 13 -24.78 -8.10 4.02
CA TYR A 13 -25.34 -6.77 4.22
C TYR A 13 -25.59 -6.13 2.83
N SER A 14 -26.81 -6.28 2.32
CA SER A 14 -27.25 -5.64 1.08
C SER A 14 -27.48 -4.15 1.33
N PHE A 15 -26.44 -3.33 1.14
CA PHE A 15 -26.58 -1.88 1.14
C PHE A 15 -27.11 -1.44 -0.23
N SER A 16 -28.38 -1.04 -0.29
CA SER A 16 -29.00 -0.49 -1.50
C SER A 16 -28.91 1.05 -1.42
N PRO A 17 -28.09 1.73 -2.24
CA PRO A 17 -28.00 3.19 -2.17
C PRO A 17 -29.16 3.84 -2.94
N ASN A 18 -29.81 4.81 -2.29
CA ASN A 18 -30.83 5.70 -2.86
C ASN A 18 -30.24 6.55 -4.02
N PRO A 19 -30.94 6.70 -5.16
CA PRO A 19 -30.36 7.32 -6.37
C PRO A 19 -30.50 8.85 -6.46
N SER A 20 -30.57 9.60 -5.35
CA SER A 20 -30.88 11.04 -5.40
C SER A 20 -29.94 11.97 -4.63
N ASP A 21 -28.70 11.57 -4.35
CA ASP A 21 -27.70 12.47 -3.76
C ASP A 21 -26.62 12.88 -4.78
N SER A 22 -26.60 14.17 -5.07
CA SER A 22 -25.68 14.87 -5.94
C SER A 22 -24.24 14.80 -5.45
N HIS A 23 -23.41 14.00 -6.16
CA HIS A 23 -21.97 14.16 -6.41
C HIS A 23 -21.10 14.93 -5.38
N ALA A 24 -21.10 14.52 -4.12
CA ALA A 24 -19.83 14.51 -3.39
C ALA A 24 -19.02 13.32 -3.94
N ARG A 25 -18.10 13.56 -4.87
CA ARG A 25 -17.17 12.55 -5.38
C ARG A 25 -16.19 12.18 -4.26
N TYR A 26 -16.64 11.37 -3.31
CA TYR A 26 -15.72 10.73 -2.38
C TYR A 26 -14.81 9.79 -3.17
N PRO A 27 -13.50 9.77 -2.86
CA PRO A 27 -12.58 8.84 -3.50
C PRO A 27 -13.10 7.41 -3.32
N ARG A 28 -13.25 6.67 -4.43
CA ARG A 28 -13.68 5.27 -4.44
C ARG A 28 -12.48 4.40 -4.13
N MET A 29 -12.18 4.30 -2.84
CA MET A 29 -11.18 3.36 -2.35
C MET A 29 -11.75 1.94 -2.35
N GLN A 30 -11.07 1.02 -3.02
CA GLN A 30 -11.40 -0.40 -2.93
C GLN A 30 -10.69 -1.03 -1.73
N LEU A 31 -11.43 -1.77 -0.90
CA LEU A 31 -10.93 -2.48 0.28
C LEU A 31 -11.07 -3.99 0.11
N GLY A 32 -10.18 -4.76 0.72
CA GLY A 32 -10.30 -6.23 0.81
C GLY A 32 -9.88 -6.99 -0.46
N ARG A 33 -9.02 -6.40 -1.29
CA ARG A 33 -8.41 -7.10 -2.43
C ARG A 33 -7.49 -8.24 -1.95
N PRO A 34 -7.38 -9.33 -2.74
CA PRO A 34 -6.38 -10.36 -2.49
C PRO A 34 -4.98 -9.73 -2.48
N LEU A 35 -4.11 -10.28 -1.64
CA LEU A 35 -2.71 -9.84 -1.50
C LEU A 35 -2.05 -9.76 -2.89
N ASP A 36 -1.49 -8.59 -3.22
CA ASP A 36 -0.79 -8.36 -4.47
C ASP A 36 0.64 -7.88 -4.19
N LEU A 37 1.60 -8.79 -4.38
CA LEU A 37 3.03 -8.53 -4.17
C LEU A 37 3.72 -7.96 -5.41
N SER A 38 3.03 -7.73 -6.54
CA SER A 38 3.65 -7.17 -7.75
C SER A 38 4.25 -5.78 -7.52
N GLY A 39 3.60 -4.97 -6.66
CA GLY A 39 4.13 -3.69 -6.20
C GLY A 39 5.44 -3.85 -5.45
N LEU A 40 5.48 -4.79 -4.50
CA LEU A 40 6.68 -5.06 -3.69
C LEU A 40 7.83 -5.60 -4.56
N THR A 41 7.54 -6.47 -5.53
CA THR A 41 8.51 -6.94 -6.52
C THR A 41 9.11 -5.76 -7.29
N THR A 42 8.27 -4.84 -7.77
CA THR A 42 8.73 -3.64 -8.48
C THR A 42 9.57 -2.74 -7.59
N ALA A 43 9.15 -2.53 -6.34
CA ALA A 43 9.90 -1.73 -5.37
C ALA A 43 11.29 -2.29 -5.08
N LEU A 44 11.43 -3.62 -5.02
CA LEU A 44 12.74 -4.27 -4.87
C LEU A 44 13.63 -4.08 -6.11
N CYS A 45 13.08 -4.17 -7.32
CA CYS A 45 13.83 -3.81 -8.53
C CYS A 45 14.29 -2.35 -8.52
N VAL A 46 13.43 -1.43 -8.05
CA VAL A 46 13.76 0.00 -7.92
C VAL A 46 14.84 0.23 -6.86
N GLU A 47 14.81 -0.50 -5.75
CA GLU A 47 15.85 -0.47 -4.72
C GLU A 47 17.20 -0.96 -5.27
N GLU A 48 17.21 -2.06 -6.01
CA GLU A 48 18.41 -2.61 -6.66
C GLU A 48 18.98 -1.65 -7.71
N ALA A 49 18.11 -1.02 -8.51
CA ALA A 49 18.50 0.03 -9.45
C ALA A 49 19.00 1.31 -8.75
N GLY A 50 18.75 1.46 -7.45
CA GLY A 50 19.07 2.63 -6.64
C GLY A 50 18.05 3.77 -6.71
N ALA A 51 17.33 3.92 -7.82
CA ALA A 51 16.28 4.93 -7.97
C ALA A 51 15.29 4.63 -9.10
N TRP A 52 14.10 5.20 -9.01
CA TRP A 52 13.03 5.07 -10.03
C TRP A 52 13.45 5.43 -11.45
N HIS A 53 14.28 6.47 -11.63
CA HIS A 53 14.73 6.91 -12.96
C HIS A 53 15.83 6.01 -13.56
N LEU A 54 16.40 5.11 -12.74
CA LEU A 54 17.39 4.12 -13.17
C LEU A 54 16.74 2.75 -13.40
N TYR A 55 15.55 2.52 -12.86
CA TYR A 55 14.79 1.30 -13.06
C TYR A 55 14.23 1.23 -14.49
N ASN A 56 14.58 0.16 -15.20
CA ASN A 56 14.00 -0.19 -16.49
C ASN A 56 13.41 -1.61 -16.43
N PRO A 57 12.08 -1.78 -16.57
CA PRO A 57 11.42 -3.08 -16.46
C PRO A 57 11.79 -4.07 -17.57
N GLU A 58 12.31 -3.59 -18.71
CA GLU A 58 12.71 -4.45 -19.84
C GLU A 58 14.08 -5.11 -19.62
N THR A 59 14.91 -4.51 -18.75
CA THR A 59 16.30 -4.96 -18.55
C THR A 59 16.59 -5.46 -17.15
N HIS A 60 15.79 -5.08 -16.15
CA HIS A 60 15.96 -5.57 -14.78
C HIS A 60 15.35 -6.96 -14.63
N ILE A 61 16.16 -7.87 -14.08
CA ILE A 61 15.71 -9.22 -13.75
C ILE A 61 14.86 -9.14 -12.48
N PRO A 62 13.62 -9.64 -12.48
CA PRO A 62 12.80 -9.65 -11.27
C PRO A 62 13.48 -10.43 -10.13
N PRO A 63 13.36 -9.98 -8.87
CA PRO A 63 13.90 -10.70 -7.73
C PRO A 63 13.27 -12.08 -7.61
N ALA A 64 14.03 -13.04 -7.07
CA ALA A 64 13.52 -14.37 -6.78
C ALA A 64 12.31 -14.28 -5.83
N LYS A 65 11.29 -15.12 -6.07
CA LYS A 65 10.07 -15.17 -5.25
C LYS A 65 10.36 -15.31 -3.75
N ALA A 66 11.37 -16.09 -3.39
CA ALA A 66 11.79 -16.25 -1.99
C ALA A 66 12.21 -14.91 -1.36
N ALA A 67 13.01 -14.09 -2.07
CA ALA A 67 13.44 -12.79 -1.58
C ALA A 67 12.26 -11.82 -1.38
N VAL A 68 11.27 -11.85 -2.28
CA VAL A 68 10.03 -11.06 -2.12
C VAL A 68 9.26 -11.51 -0.88
N LEU A 69 9.14 -12.82 -0.65
CA LEU A 69 8.46 -13.38 0.52
C LEU A 69 9.20 -13.10 1.84
N ASP A 70 10.53 -13.10 1.83
CA ASP A 70 11.33 -12.77 3.01
C ASP A 70 11.13 -11.31 3.43
N VAL A 71 11.11 -10.39 2.46
CA VAL A 71 10.82 -8.96 2.71
C VAL A 71 9.38 -8.77 3.16
N TYR A 72 8.43 -9.46 2.53
CA TYR A 72 7.04 -9.47 2.98
C TYR A 72 6.92 -9.96 4.44
N GLY A 73 7.65 -11.02 4.81
CA GLY A 73 7.72 -11.53 6.18
C GLY A 73 8.19 -10.49 7.20
N GLN A 74 9.22 -9.71 6.84
CA GLN A 74 9.72 -8.60 7.66
C GLN A 74 8.66 -7.48 7.81
N ILE A 75 7.95 -7.16 6.73
CA ILE A 75 6.89 -6.14 6.73
C ILE A 75 5.74 -6.56 7.65
N ILE A 76 5.22 -7.78 7.52
CA ILE A 76 4.09 -8.25 8.34
C ILE A 76 4.47 -8.48 9.81
N ALA A 77 5.75 -8.67 10.12
CA ALA A 77 6.21 -8.68 11.51
C ALA A 77 6.03 -7.32 12.20
N CYS A 78 5.83 -6.24 11.42
CA CYS A 78 5.63 -4.87 11.88
C CYS A 78 4.15 -4.42 11.80
N ASP A 79 3.20 -5.35 11.94
CA ASP A 79 1.75 -5.13 11.77
C ASP A 79 1.03 -4.50 12.98
N ALA A 80 1.77 -4.06 14.00
CA ALA A 80 1.20 -3.46 15.21
C ALA A 80 1.95 -2.18 15.61
N PRO A 81 1.30 -1.21 16.29
CA PRO A 81 1.92 0.05 16.69
C PRO A 81 3.24 -0.08 17.48
N HIS A 82 3.35 -1.10 18.33
CA HIS A 82 4.54 -1.35 19.15
C HIS A 82 5.61 -2.17 18.42
N LYS A 83 5.35 -2.59 17.17
CA LYS A 83 6.26 -3.37 16.31
C LYS A 83 6.70 -2.60 15.07
N MET A 84 6.43 -1.29 15.00
CA MET A 84 6.84 -0.48 13.84
C MET A 84 8.34 -0.62 13.56
N PRO A 85 8.75 -0.63 12.28
CA PRO A 85 10.15 -0.79 11.96
C PRO A 85 10.95 0.42 12.43
N LEU A 86 12.19 0.17 12.84
CA LEU A 86 13.17 1.22 13.10
C LEU A 86 13.92 1.63 11.82
N ASP A 87 13.96 0.74 10.81
CA ASP A 87 14.64 0.96 9.54
C ASP A 87 13.70 1.60 8.49
N PRO A 88 14.04 2.77 7.90
CA PRO A 88 13.28 3.43 6.84
C PRO A 88 13.17 2.60 5.55
N ARG A 89 13.98 1.57 5.36
CA ARG A 89 13.95 0.70 4.18
C ARG A 89 12.58 0.11 3.91
N LEU A 90 11.91 -0.48 4.90
CA LEU A 90 10.61 -1.13 4.69
C LEU A 90 9.53 -0.11 4.31
N LEU A 91 9.57 1.08 4.92
CA LEU A 91 8.66 2.17 4.56
C LEU A 91 8.90 2.64 3.13
N ARG A 92 10.18 2.79 2.72
CA ARG A 92 10.54 3.14 1.35
C ARG A 92 9.99 2.14 0.34
N LEU A 93 10.16 0.85 0.62
CA LEU A 93 9.65 -0.23 -0.24
C LEU A 93 8.12 -0.19 -0.36
N LEU A 94 7.39 0.03 0.74
CA LEU A 94 5.93 0.14 0.70
C LEU A 94 5.43 1.36 -0.08
N VAL A 95 6.12 2.50 0.04
CA VAL A 95 5.80 3.72 -0.72
C VAL A 95 6.04 3.52 -2.21
N ASP A 96 7.17 2.91 -2.58
CA ASP A 96 7.49 2.58 -3.97
C ASP A 96 6.52 1.53 -4.52
N ALA A 97 6.13 0.54 -3.72
CA ALA A 97 5.13 -0.46 -4.09
C ALA A 97 3.75 0.19 -4.32
N ALA A 98 3.33 1.12 -3.47
CA ALA A 98 2.08 1.85 -3.66
C ALA A 98 2.07 2.62 -4.99
N ALA A 99 3.17 3.29 -5.35
CA ALA A 99 3.31 3.95 -6.64
C ALA A 99 3.22 2.95 -7.80
N ALA A 100 3.97 1.84 -7.74
CA ALA A 100 3.96 0.80 -8.77
C ALA A 100 2.55 0.23 -9.01
N LEU A 101 1.80 -0.03 -7.94
CA LEU A 101 0.44 -0.58 -8.02
C LEU A 101 -0.59 0.37 -8.63
N HIS A 102 -0.27 1.67 -8.70
CA HIS A 102 -1.07 2.68 -9.40
C HIS A 102 -0.50 3.03 -10.78
N GLY A 103 0.49 2.27 -11.28
CA GLY A 103 1.11 2.50 -12.59
C GLY A 103 2.11 3.66 -12.61
N GLU A 104 2.50 4.16 -11.44
CA GLU A 104 3.30 5.37 -11.29
C GLU A 104 4.79 5.04 -11.14
N LYS A 105 5.63 6.00 -11.55
CA LYS A 105 7.10 5.81 -11.62
C LYS A 105 7.88 6.77 -10.72
N THR A 106 7.24 7.28 -9.67
CA THR A 106 7.92 8.18 -8.73
C THR A 106 7.48 7.93 -7.30
N ARG A 107 8.44 7.98 -6.39
CA ARG A 107 8.19 7.92 -4.94
C ARG A 107 7.34 9.09 -4.43
N ALA A 108 7.43 10.25 -5.09
CA ALA A 108 6.62 11.42 -4.74
C ALA A 108 5.12 11.10 -4.87
N ILE A 109 4.72 10.41 -5.95
CA ILE A 109 3.33 9.99 -6.14
C ILE A 109 2.95 8.90 -5.13
N GLY A 110 3.87 7.98 -4.82
CA GLY A 110 3.68 7.02 -3.72
C GLY A 110 3.28 7.70 -2.41
N TRP A 111 3.95 8.79 -2.03
CA TRP A 111 3.56 9.57 -0.84
C TRP A 111 2.18 10.22 -0.97
N GLN A 112 1.84 10.75 -2.15
CA GLN A 112 0.52 11.35 -2.39
C GLN A 112 -0.61 10.33 -2.28
N ILE A 113 -0.39 9.10 -2.77
CA ILE A 113 -1.32 7.96 -2.60
C ILE A 113 -1.56 7.68 -1.11
N LEU A 114 -0.54 7.80 -0.27
CA LEU A 114 -0.69 7.66 1.19
C LEU A 114 -1.31 8.88 1.88
N GLY A 115 -1.70 9.92 1.12
CA GLY A 115 -2.20 11.19 1.68
C GLY A 115 -1.11 12.04 2.34
N VAL A 116 0.17 11.77 2.05
CA VAL A 116 1.31 12.48 2.63
C VAL A 116 1.94 13.41 1.59
N LYS A 117 2.21 14.67 1.98
CA LYS A 117 2.94 15.61 1.10
C LYS A 117 4.34 15.06 0.80
N PRO A 118 4.81 15.05 -0.47
CA PRO A 118 6.09 14.46 -0.84
C PRO A 118 7.30 14.96 -0.03
N ASN A 119 7.34 16.26 0.29
CA ASN A 119 8.42 16.83 1.11
C ASN A 119 8.43 16.29 2.55
N ARG A 120 7.26 16.11 3.16
CA ARG A 120 7.12 15.47 4.48
C ARG A 120 7.55 14.00 4.40
N GLY A 121 7.10 13.29 3.37
CA GLY A 121 7.49 11.90 3.13
C GLY A 121 9.00 11.72 2.98
N ARG A 122 9.67 12.59 2.22
CA ARG A 122 11.14 12.59 2.11
C ARG A 122 11.81 12.82 3.46
N ALA A 123 11.29 13.74 4.26
CA ALA A 123 11.84 14.00 5.60
C ALA A 123 11.73 12.77 6.52
N LEU A 124 10.62 12.03 6.45
CA LEU A 124 10.41 10.78 7.21
C LEU A 124 11.43 9.70 6.85
N LEU A 125 11.89 9.63 5.60
CA LEU A 125 12.93 8.66 5.18
C LEU A 125 14.36 9.09 5.52
N SER A 126 14.57 10.37 5.83
CA SER A 126 15.91 10.93 6.07
C SER A 126 16.32 10.95 7.55
N LYS A 127 15.36 10.70 8.46
CA LYS A 127 15.59 10.64 9.90
C LYS A 127 15.51 9.19 10.36
N ASP A 128 16.09 8.91 11.52
CA ASP A 128 15.65 7.74 12.31
C ASP A 128 14.12 7.81 12.43
N LEU A 129 13.41 6.70 12.24
CA LEU A 129 11.94 6.64 12.11
C LEU A 129 11.18 7.03 13.40
N THR A 130 11.80 7.74 14.33
CA THR A 130 11.19 8.21 15.59
C THR A 130 9.97 9.11 15.38
N ASP A 131 9.91 9.81 14.24
CA ASP A 131 8.79 10.68 13.85
C ASP A 131 7.71 9.94 13.03
N LEU A 132 7.88 8.63 12.76
CA LEU A 132 6.92 7.86 11.99
C LEU A 132 5.68 7.54 12.83
N GLU A 133 4.55 8.10 12.45
CA GLU A 133 3.27 7.82 13.10
C GLU A 133 2.66 6.51 12.56
N TRP A 134 2.06 5.72 13.46
CA TRP A 134 1.39 4.46 13.11
C TRP A 134 0.40 4.58 11.93
N PRO A 135 -0.47 5.62 11.84
CA PRO A 135 -1.40 5.74 10.72
C PRO A 135 -0.71 5.83 9.35
N ILE A 136 0.46 6.48 9.27
CA ILE A 136 1.23 6.58 8.02
C ILE A 136 1.79 5.21 7.65
N TRP A 137 2.37 4.50 8.62
CA TRP A 137 2.86 3.14 8.41
C TRP A 137 1.74 2.18 7.99
N HIS A 138 0.60 2.21 8.68
CA HIS A 138 -0.55 1.38 8.37
C HIS A 138 -1.14 1.69 6.99
N ALA A 139 -1.17 2.97 6.59
CA ALA A 139 -1.55 3.33 5.22
C ALA A 139 -0.55 2.75 4.21
N ALA A 140 0.76 2.86 4.46
CA ALA A 140 1.80 2.29 3.60
C ALA A 140 1.65 0.77 3.45
N LEU A 141 1.35 0.04 4.54
CA LEU A 141 1.05 -1.40 4.51
C LEU A 141 -0.12 -1.71 3.56
N ASN A 142 -1.25 -1.04 3.75
CA ASN A 142 -2.46 -1.34 2.99
C ASN A 142 -2.32 -1.01 1.50
N PHE A 143 -1.74 0.15 1.17
CA PHE A 143 -1.54 0.52 -0.24
C PHE A 143 -0.39 -0.24 -0.88
N GLY A 144 0.73 -0.43 -0.19
CA GLY A 144 1.92 -1.11 -0.72
C GLY A 144 1.71 -2.62 -0.94
N LEU A 145 0.86 -3.26 -0.14
CA LEU A 145 0.49 -4.68 -0.30
C LEU A 145 -0.80 -4.88 -1.14
N GLY A 146 -1.38 -3.79 -1.64
CA GLY A 146 -2.54 -3.81 -2.52
C GLY A 146 -3.89 -4.07 -1.86
N HIS A 147 -3.97 -4.05 -0.53
CA HIS A 147 -5.24 -4.15 0.21
C HIS A 147 -6.13 -2.91 0.02
N SER A 148 -5.54 -1.77 -0.31
CA SER A 148 -6.22 -0.52 -0.68
C SER A 148 -5.67 0.02 -2.00
N ARG A 149 -6.57 0.49 -2.87
CA ARG A 149 -6.24 1.20 -4.11
C ARG A 149 -7.29 2.24 -4.45
N PHE A 150 -6.85 3.30 -5.11
CA PHE A 150 -7.75 4.25 -5.77
C PHE A 150 -8.10 3.76 -7.18
N GLU A 151 -9.30 4.08 -7.65
CA GLU A 151 -9.72 3.77 -9.01
C GLU A 151 -9.14 4.79 -10.01
N HIS A 152 -9.05 6.06 -9.60
CA HIS A 152 -8.62 7.15 -10.47
C HIS A 152 -7.53 8.04 -9.84
N PRO A 153 -6.59 8.57 -10.65
CA PRO A 153 -5.56 9.50 -10.17
C PRO A 153 -6.08 10.75 -9.46
N ASP A 154 -7.23 11.26 -9.89
CA ASP A 154 -7.84 12.49 -9.34
C ASP A 154 -8.13 12.37 -7.84
N GLU A 155 -8.31 11.15 -7.33
CA GLU A 155 -8.61 10.82 -5.94
C GLU A 155 -7.46 11.14 -4.98
N TYR A 156 -6.20 11.13 -5.45
CA TYR A 156 -5.01 11.45 -4.64
C TYR A 156 -4.25 12.67 -5.12
N PHE A 157 -4.55 13.21 -6.32
CA PHE A 157 -4.05 14.51 -6.75
C PHE A 157 -4.88 15.69 -6.24
N GLY A 158 -6.04 15.45 -5.64
CA GLY A 158 -6.91 16.51 -5.10
C GLY A 158 -7.40 17.47 -6.19
N ARG A 159 -7.49 16.98 -7.44
CA ARG A 159 -8.03 17.74 -8.57
C ARG A 159 -9.54 17.52 -8.59
N SER A 160 -10.26 18.37 -7.86
CA SER A 160 -11.72 18.55 -8.00
C SER A 160 -12.04 19.53 -9.10
#